data_AF-A0A7W0Z9M3-F1
#
_entry.id   AF-A0A7W0Z9M3-F1
#
_cell.length_a   1.000
_cell.length_b   1.000
_cell.length_c   1.000
_cell.angle_alpha   90.00
_cell.angle_beta   90.00
_cell.angle_gamma   90.00
#
_symmetry.space_group_name_H-M   'P 1'
#
loop_
_entity.id
_entity.type
_entity.pdbx_description
1 polymer ?
#
loop_
_entity_poly.entity_id
_entity_poly.type
_entity_poly.pdbx_seq_one_letter_code
_entity_poly.pdbx_strand_id
1 'polypeptide(L)'
;MKVYHPKAKTSVETIRRFGELADRGGDAGVAAEAWANAGFDDSMTARWLEARCFDPDAARALTDLGVNPEQAAVRTPDGGDYLDTVGYKVANGDLTAGGGHARSLSSR
;
A
#
# COMPACT_ATOMS: atom_id res chain seq x y z
N MET A 1 -11.06 -32.79 8.23
CA MET A 1 -10.63 -32.14 6.96
C MET A 1 -9.96 -30.82 7.32
N LYS A 2 -8.65 -30.68 7.09
CA LYS A 2 -7.98 -29.37 7.20
C LYS A 2 -8.41 -28.59 5.96
N VAL A 3 -9.22 -27.56 6.12
CA VAL A 3 -9.55 -26.63 5.04
C VAL A 3 -8.24 -25.93 4.70
N TYR A 4 -7.65 -26.31 3.55
CA TYR A 4 -6.47 -25.65 3.04
C TYR A 4 -6.92 -24.31 2.49
N HIS A 5 -6.81 -23.25 3.30
CA HIS A 5 -6.88 -21.90 2.77
C HIS A 5 -5.60 -21.67 1.98
N PRO A 6 -5.66 -21.48 0.65
CA PRO A 6 -4.48 -21.06 -0.07
C PRO A 6 -3.99 -19.77 0.60
N LYS A 7 -2.70 -19.76 0.99
CA LYS A 7 -2.03 -18.55 1.49
C LYS A 7 -2.37 -17.42 0.51
N ALA A 8 -2.80 -16.26 1.00
CA ALA A 8 -2.99 -15.09 0.15
C ALA A 8 -1.72 -14.92 -0.68
N LYS A 9 -1.85 -15.08 -1.99
CA LYS A 9 -0.74 -15.00 -2.94
C LYS A 9 -1.09 -13.84 -3.83
N THR A 10 -0.27 -12.81 -3.79
CA THR A 10 -0.17 -11.86 -4.88
C THR A 10 0.70 -12.52 -5.96
N SER A 11 0.25 -12.47 -7.20
CA SER A 11 0.97 -13.00 -8.35
C SER A 11 1.88 -11.94 -8.96
N VAL A 12 2.97 -12.41 -9.56
CA VAL A 12 3.90 -11.57 -10.33
C VAL A 12 3.19 -10.92 -11.52
N GLU A 13 2.15 -11.56 -12.06
CA GLU A 13 1.34 -11.01 -13.15
C GLU A 13 0.59 -9.75 -12.74
N THR A 14 0.02 -9.72 -11.52
CA THR A 14 -0.60 -8.51 -10.97
C THR A 14 0.40 -7.38 -10.84
N ILE A 15 1.58 -7.64 -10.28
CA ILE A 15 2.63 -6.60 -10.16
C ILE A 15 3.03 -6.08 -11.54
N ARG A 16 3.29 -6.98 -12.51
CA ARG A 16 3.66 -6.62 -13.88
C ARG A 16 2.58 -5.81 -14.61
N ARG A 17 1.30 -6.02 -14.28
CA ARG A 17 0.19 -5.25 -14.85
C ARG A 17 0.26 -3.78 -14.45
N PHE A 18 0.71 -3.49 -13.24
CA PHE A 18 0.93 -2.12 -12.75
C PHE A 18 2.36 -1.61 -13.04
N GLY A 19 3.27 -2.51 -13.41
CA GLY A 19 4.62 -2.20 -13.89
C GLY A 19 5.46 -1.48 -12.86
N GLU A 20 6.27 -0.53 -13.33
CA GLU A 20 7.23 0.25 -12.52
C GLU A 20 6.58 0.94 -11.30
N LEU A 21 5.27 1.19 -11.37
CA LEU A 21 4.46 1.75 -10.28
C LEU A 21 4.34 0.79 -9.08
N ALA A 22 4.38 -0.53 -9.32
CA ALA A 22 4.21 -1.56 -8.29
C ALA A 22 5.54 -2.20 -7.86
N ASP A 23 6.50 -2.34 -8.78
CA ASP A 23 7.83 -2.90 -8.47
C ASP A 23 8.88 -1.83 -8.12
N ARG A 24 8.58 -0.54 -8.28
CA ARG A 24 9.50 0.61 -8.12
C ARG A 24 10.77 0.51 -8.98
N GLY A 25 10.66 -0.13 -10.15
CA GLY A 25 11.80 -0.46 -11.01
C GLY A 25 12.60 -1.68 -10.54
N GLY A 26 12.06 -2.43 -9.58
CA GLY A 26 12.67 -3.62 -8.99
C GLY A 26 12.16 -4.93 -9.60
N ASP A 27 12.31 -6.02 -8.84
CA ASP A 27 11.84 -7.33 -9.25
C ASP A 27 10.36 -7.55 -8.85
N ALA A 28 9.52 -7.85 -9.84
CA ALA A 28 8.10 -8.08 -9.64
C ALA A 28 7.80 -9.32 -8.76
N GLY A 29 8.71 -10.29 -8.70
CA GLY A 29 8.64 -11.43 -7.79
C GLY A 29 8.82 -11.03 -6.33
N VAL A 30 9.82 -10.18 -6.06
CA VAL A 30 10.07 -9.62 -4.72
C VAL A 30 8.88 -8.78 -4.25
N ALA A 31 8.34 -7.93 -5.13
CA ALA A 31 7.15 -7.14 -4.82
C ALA A 31 5.94 -8.05 -4.52
N ALA A 32 5.68 -9.05 -5.36
CA ALA A 32 4.57 -9.99 -5.14
C ALA A 32 4.70 -10.75 -3.81
N GLU A 33 5.92 -11.17 -3.44
CA GLU A 33 6.18 -11.79 -2.14
C GLU A 33 5.95 -10.84 -0.98
N ALA A 34 6.36 -9.57 -1.10
CA ALA A 34 6.12 -8.54 -0.08
C ALA A 34 4.61 -8.31 0.16
N TRP A 35 3.82 -8.17 -0.92
CA TRP A 35 2.36 -8.06 -0.84
C TRP A 35 1.70 -9.30 -0.21
N ALA A 36 2.17 -10.49 -0.59
CA ALA A 36 1.69 -11.74 0.02
C ALA A 36 2.05 -11.86 1.50
N ASN A 37 3.24 -11.40 1.91
CA ASN A 37 3.68 -11.39 3.31
C ASN A 37 2.93 -10.36 4.15
N ALA A 38 2.55 -9.23 3.55
CA ALA A 38 1.65 -8.26 4.18
C ALA A 38 0.23 -8.81 4.39
N GLY A 39 -0.13 -9.91 3.72
CA GLY A 39 -1.40 -10.63 3.87
C GLY A 39 -2.41 -10.34 2.77
N PHE A 40 -1.98 -9.68 1.68
CA PHE A 40 -2.85 -9.30 0.58
C PHE A 40 -2.83 -10.35 -0.56
N ASP A 41 -4.01 -10.64 -1.09
CA ASP A 41 -4.19 -11.41 -2.31
C ASP A 41 -4.14 -10.51 -3.55
N ASP A 42 -4.05 -11.10 -4.73
CA ASP A 42 -4.06 -10.39 -6.02
C ASP A 42 -5.15 -9.32 -6.16
N SER A 43 -6.38 -9.60 -5.72
CA SER A 43 -7.50 -8.66 -5.88
C SER A 43 -7.33 -7.45 -4.97
N MET A 44 -6.89 -7.67 -3.73
CA MET A 44 -6.67 -6.59 -2.78
C MET A 44 -5.42 -5.78 -3.14
N THR A 45 -4.34 -6.43 -3.58
CA THR A 45 -3.13 -5.77 -4.07
C THR A 45 -3.44 -4.88 -5.26
N ALA A 46 -4.21 -5.37 -6.24
CA ALA A 46 -4.62 -4.56 -7.38
C ALA A 46 -5.35 -3.28 -6.95
N ARG A 47 -6.27 -3.39 -5.98
CA ARG A 47 -7.00 -2.22 -5.46
C ARG A 47 -6.10 -1.21 -4.76
N TRP A 48 -5.12 -1.66 -3.99
CA TRP A 48 -4.14 -0.77 -3.35
C TRP A 48 -3.25 -0.07 -4.39
N LEU A 49 -2.83 -0.79 -5.43
CA LEU A 49 -2.07 -0.22 -6.54
C LEU A 49 -2.90 0.79 -7.34
N GLU A 50 -4.19 0.53 -7.56
CA GLU A 50 -5.14 1.50 -8.14
C GLU A 50 -5.28 2.76 -7.28
N ALA A 51 -5.22 2.62 -5.95
CA ALA A 51 -5.19 3.73 -5.00
C ALA A 51 -3.83 4.47 -4.96
N ARG A 52 -2.88 4.07 -5.82
CA ARG A 52 -1.48 4.54 -5.86
C ARG A 52 -0.69 4.23 -4.58
N CYS A 53 -1.13 3.24 -3.79
CA CYS A 53 -0.37 2.71 -2.68
C CYS A 53 0.49 1.53 -3.17
N PHE A 54 1.76 1.79 -3.39
CA PHE A 54 2.74 0.83 -3.91
C PHE A 54 3.61 0.19 -2.83
N ASP A 55 3.36 0.53 -1.56
CA ASP A 55 4.07 -0.01 -0.42
C ASP A 55 3.14 -0.94 0.39
N PRO A 56 3.46 -2.25 0.49
CA PRO A 56 2.60 -3.23 1.15
C PRO A 56 2.54 -3.02 2.68
N ASP A 57 3.58 -2.48 3.30
CA ASP A 57 3.59 -2.13 4.72
C ASP A 57 2.69 -0.92 5.00
N ALA A 58 2.71 0.10 4.13
CA ALA A 58 1.79 1.22 4.16
C ALA A 58 0.32 0.78 4.00
N ALA A 59 0.05 -0.08 3.02
CA ALA A 59 -1.28 -0.65 2.80
C ALA A 59 -1.77 -1.45 4.01
N ARG A 60 -0.87 -2.21 4.65
CA ARG A 60 -1.17 -2.94 5.89
C ARG A 60 -1.47 -1.99 7.05
N ALA A 61 -0.67 -0.95 7.22
CA ALA A 61 -0.88 0.03 8.28
C ALA A 61 -2.21 0.78 8.10
N LEU A 62 -2.59 1.10 6.87
CA LEU A 62 -3.90 1.68 6.57
C LEU A 62 -5.04 0.69 6.85
N THR A 63 -4.86 -0.58 6.49
CA THR A 63 -5.85 -1.63 6.77
C THR A 63 -6.04 -1.83 8.28
N ASP A 64 -4.97 -1.80 9.07
CA ASP A 64 -5.00 -1.91 10.54
C ASP A 64 -5.83 -0.78 11.19
N LEU A 65 -5.88 0.37 10.54
CA LEU A 65 -6.67 1.54 10.95
C LEU A 65 -8.08 1.56 10.36
N GLY A 66 -8.47 0.50 9.65
CA GLY A 66 -9.77 0.39 8.99
C GLY A 66 -9.91 1.23 7.71
N VAL A 67 -8.80 1.76 7.18
CA VAL A 67 -8.79 2.45 5.89
C VAL A 67 -8.67 1.41 4.78
N ASN A 68 -9.67 1.39 3.90
CA ASN A 68 -9.69 0.50 2.74
C ASN A 68 -9.05 1.19 1.50
N PRO A 69 -8.75 0.44 0.42
CA PRO A 69 -8.14 1.02 -0.78
C PRO A 69 -8.97 2.14 -1.42
N GLU A 70 -10.29 2.05 -1.37
CA GLU A 70 -11.20 3.05 -1.96
C GLU A 70 -11.09 4.39 -1.22
N GLN A 71 -10.97 4.36 0.10
CA GLN A 71 -10.68 5.53 0.93
C GLN A 71 -9.26 6.04 0.70
N ALA A 72 -8.29 5.14 0.51
CA ALA A 72 -6.92 5.52 0.22
C ALA A 72 -6.76 6.18 -1.16
N ALA A 73 -7.66 5.90 -2.12
CA ALA A 73 -7.68 6.51 -3.44
C ALA A 73 -8.20 7.96 -3.43
N VAL A 74 -8.77 8.44 -2.31
CA VAL A 74 -9.21 9.83 -2.16
C VAL A 74 -8.01 10.76 -2.20
N ARG A 75 -8.12 11.83 -3.00
CA ARG A 75 -7.10 12.87 -3.05
C ARG A 75 -7.23 13.82 -1.85
N THR A 76 -6.11 14.11 -1.20
CA THR A 76 -6.04 15.04 -0.08
C THR A 76 -4.89 16.04 -0.26
N PRO A 77 -5.07 17.31 0.13
CA PRO A 77 -3.95 18.25 0.26
C PRO A 77 -3.12 18.01 1.53
N ASP A 78 -3.57 17.19 2.48
CA ASP A 78 -2.83 16.92 3.72
C ASP A 78 -1.46 16.27 3.47
N GLY A 79 -0.50 16.52 4.37
CA GLY A 79 0.84 15.90 4.29
C GLY A 79 1.77 16.49 3.23
N GLY A 80 1.56 17.73 2.77
CA GLY A 80 2.52 18.43 1.89
C GLY A 80 1.87 19.53 1.04
N ASP A 81 2.63 20.08 0.09
CA ASP A 81 2.19 21.20 -0.76
C ASP A 81 1.49 20.77 -2.08
N TYR A 82 1.20 19.48 -2.24
CA TYR A 82 0.61 18.93 -3.46
C TYR A 82 -0.58 18.01 -3.19
N LEU A 83 -1.55 18.03 -4.11
CA LEU A 83 -2.76 17.22 -4.07
C LEU A 83 -2.50 15.85 -4.70
N ASP A 84 -2.52 14.78 -3.90
CA ASP A 84 -2.43 13.39 -4.37
C ASP A 84 -3.27 12.46 -3.47
N THR A 85 -3.31 11.17 -3.77
CA THR A 85 -4.09 10.19 -3.01
C THR A 85 -3.49 9.97 -1.62
N VAL A 86 -4.34 9.62 -0.65
CA VAL A 86 -3.89 9.22 0.70
C VAL A 86 -2.91 8.04 0.60
N GLY A 87 -3.22 7.05 -0.25
CA GLY A 87 -2.36 5.87 -0.47
C GLY A 87 -0.97 6.22 -0.99
N TYR A 88 -0.87 7.17 -1.94
CA TYR A 88 0.41 7.65 -2.46
C TYR A 88 1.24 8.36 -1.38
N LYS A 89 0.62 9.28 -0.65
CA LYS A 89 1.28 10.06 0.39
C LYS A 89 1.74 9.18 1.57
N VAL A 90 0.97 8.16 1.94
CA VAL A 90 1.39 7.21 2.97
C VAL A 90 2.52 6.32 2.47
N ALA A 91 2.46 5.85 1.23
CA ALA A 91 3.55 5.07 0.63
C ALA A 91 4.86 5.88 0.47
N ASN A 92 4.76 7.19 0.30
CA ASN A 92 5.92 8.10 0.28
C ASN A 92 6.39 8.56 1.69
N GLY A 93 5.62 8.30 2.74
CA GLY A 93 5.90 8.79 4.09
C GLY A 93 5.53 10.26 4.34
N ASP A 94 4.86 10.91 3.39
CA ASP A 94 4.28 12.25 3.52
C ASP A 94 3.11 12.27 4.52
N LEU A 95 2.39 11.16 4.61
CA LEU A 95 1.35 10.92 5.61
C LEU A 95 1.70 9.68 6.43
N THR A 96 1.52 9.75 7.74
CA THR A 96 1.61 8.57 8.60
C THR A 96 0.24 7.91 8.66
N ALA A 97 0.18 6.60 8.41
CA ALA A 97 -1.07 5.85 8.48
C ALA A 97 -1.77 6.12 9.82
N GLY A 98 -1.04 6.00 10.94
CA GLY A 98 -1.55 6.24 12.31
C GLY A 98 -1.54 7.70 12.78
N GLY A 99 -1.42 8.67 11.88
CA GLY A 99 -1.09 10.07 12.18
C GLY A 99 -2.19 10.93 12.81
N GLY A 100 -3.14 10.35 13.55
CA GLY A 100 -3.85 11.07 14.60
C GLY A 100 -3.00 11.00 15.87
N HIS A 101 -2.20 12.03 16.16
CA HIS A 101 -1.22 12.13 17.27
C HIS A 101 0.12 11.41 17.10
N ALA A 102 1.04 12.02 16.32
CA ALA A 102 2.45 12.06 16.71
C ALA A 102 3.09 13.36 16.24
N ARG A 103 2.82 14.46 16.97
CA ARG A 103 3.72 15.63 16.92
C ARG A 103 5.04 15.22 17.57
N SER A 104 6.12 15.27 16.79
CA SER A 104 7.46 15.73 17.17
C SER A 104 8.31 15.64 15.89
N LEU A 105 8.42 16.73 15.13
CA LEU A 105 9.59 17.61 15.20
C LEU A 105 10.91 16.83 15.34
N SER A 106 11.49 16.44 14.21
CA SER A 106 12.95 16.36 14.09
C SER A 106 13.40 17.49 13.16
N SER A 107 13.48 18.68 13.73
CA SER A 107 14.46 19.67 13.30
C SER A 107 15.72 19.40 14.10
N ARG A 108 16.81 19.06 13.41
CA ARG A 108 18.17 19.42 13.81
C ARG A 108 19.10 19.33 12.62
#